data_AF-A0A328RVG0-F1
#
_entry.id   AF-A0A328RVG0-F1
#
_cell.length_a   1.000
_cell.length_b   1.000
_cell.length_c   1.000
_cell.angle_alpha   90.00
_cell.angle_beta   90.00
_cell.angle_gamma   90.00
#
_symmetry.space_group_name_H-M   'P 1'
#
loop_
_entity.id
_entity.type
_entity.pdbx_description
1 polymer ?
#
loop_
_entity_poly.entity_id
_entity_poly.type
_entity_poly.pdbx_seq_one_letter_code
_entity_poly.pdbx_strand_id
1 'polypeptide(L)'
;MDIKLQSKIIKRAEAWLNDANQSLSQAEKKQQEKIKTLIKRPENKFFLVQLLDQCFRTKKSTRIFQLVMSLLNRFGTPSFLNFFEQKSLLFVRLLGPLFSSVTIKVMLLKIRANTTHVILRGEFSKLIPHLLKRYKENFKVNINRVGELVLGENEALRFLKKYSNDIKHPNIKVVSIKLSSICSKITPLGETLSKKILIDRLSSLFNLAEKHDTLVNIDMEEFSQAQLNSDVFTKTLDQFPNLIAGIVIQTYLINSHNSYMDLLSWAKKRIKNGGSKIRVRLVKGANLEMEDIETSHTGWASPVYDSKLKVDANFKRVLKTAMDPDNIKAIKIGVASHNLFDLSYAYEIAHTNNILEEITFEMLEGVANHIARAVKKSHPNVLLYTPIANKGNFINAIGYLVRRFDENTSEENFL
;
A
#
# COMPACT_ATOMS: atom_id res chain seq x y z
N MET A 1 -6.90 29.23 -9.06
CA MET A 1 -5.46 28.87 -9.08
C MET A 1 -4.81 29.78 -10.10
N ASP A 2 -3.61 30.31 -9.84
CA ASP A 2 -2.90 31.14 -10.81
C ASP A 2 -2.64 30.35 -12.11
N ILE A 3 -2.97 30.93 -13.27
CA ILE A 3 -2.79 30.34 -14.61
C ILE A 3 -1.32 29.94 -14.82
N LYS A 4 -0.37 30.71 -14.29
CA LYS A 4 1.06 30.40 -14.38
C LYS A 4 1.40 29.12 -13.62
N LEU A 5 0.83 28.93 -12.42
CA LEU A 5 1.04 27.72 -11.63
C LEU A 5 0.46 26.48 -12.33
N GLN A 6 -0.73 26.61 -12.95
CA GLN A 6 -1.33 25.52 -13.73
C GLN A 6 -0.45 25.08 -14.89
N SER A 7 0.10 26.04 -15.64
CA SER A 7 1.02 25.73 -16.75
C SER A 7 2.28 25.01 -16.27
N LYS A 8 2.87 25.43 -15.15
CA LYS A 8 4.04 24.75 -14.55
C LYS A 8 3.73 23.29 -14.16
N ILE A 9 2.59 23.06 -13.51
CA ILE A 9 2.14 21.73 -13.07
C ILE A 9 1.99 20.77 -14.26
N ILE A 10 1.37 21.24 -15.35
CA ILE A 10 1.19 20.42 -16.57
C ILE A 10 2.54 20.10 -17.20
N LYS A 11 3.40 21.11 -17.40
CA LYS A 11 4.74 20.92 -17.98
C LYS A 11 5.61 19.96 -17.15
N ARG A 12 5.52 20.04 -15.82
CA ARG A 12 6.22 19.15 -14.89
C ARG A 12 5.75 17.71 -15.03
N ALA A 13 4.43 17.49 -15.07
CA ALA A 13 3.85 16.16 -15.25
C ALA A 13 4.25 15.55 -16.60
N GLU A 14 4.18 16.34 -17.67
CA GLU A 14 4.60 15.93 -19.03
C GLU A 14 6.09 15.56 -19.08
N ALA A 15 6.96 16.38 -18.49
CA ALA A 15 8.39 16.11 -18.43
C ALA A 15 8.69 14.80 -17.69
N TRP A 16 8.04 14.56 -16.54
CA TRP A 16 8.19 13.31 -15.81
C TRP A 16 7.63 12.11 -16.56
N LEU A 17 6.51 12.25 -17.27
CA LEU A 17 5.94 11.17 -18.07
C LEU A 17 6.87 10.78 -19.22
N ASN A 18 7.41 11.78 -19.94
CA ASN A 18 8.34 11.56 -21.03
C ASN A 18 9.63 10.87 -20.55
N ASP A 19 10.21 11.33 -19.44
CA ASP A 19 11.39 10.69 -18.86
C ASP A 19 11.11 9.28 -18.32
N ALA A 20 9.94 9.06 -17.71
CA ALA A 20 9.52 7.74 -17.25
C ALA A 20 9.40 6.76 -18.43
N ASN A 21 8.78 7.18 -19.53
CA ASN A 21 8.63 6.36 -20.73
C ASN A 21 9.97 6.04 -21.41
N GLN A 22 10.90 6.99 -21.42
CA GLN A 22 12.24 6.78 -21.97
C GLN A 22 13.11 5.85 -21.10
N SER A 23 12.90 5.86 -19.78
CA SER A 23 13.67 5.07 -18.80
C SER A 23 13.13 3.65 -18.53
N LEU A 24 12.16 3.19 -19.33
CA LEU A 24 11.61 1.84 -19.26
C LEU A 24 12.65 0.78 -19.66
N SER A 25 12.98 -0.11 -18.71
CA SER A 25 13.81 -1.27 -19.00
C SER A 25 13.08 -2.32 -19.85
N GLN A 26 13.83 -3.21 -20.52
CA GLN A 26 13.22 -4.30 -21.29
C GLN A 26 12.35 -5.22 -20.42
N ALA A 27 12.73 -5.44 -19.15
CA ALA A 27 11.96 -6.24 -18.20
C ALA A 27 10.63 -5.57 -17.87
N GLU A 28 10.63 -4.26 -17.62
CA GLU A 28 9.41 -3.48 -17.36
C GLU A 28 8.49 -3.44 -18.58
N LYS A 29 9.03 -3.27 -19.79
CA LYS A 29 8.24 -3.34 -21.04
C LYS A 29 7.53 -4.69 -21.20
N LYS A 30 8.23 -5.80 -20.95
CA LYS A 30 7.65 -7.15 -20.98
C LYS A 30 6.55 -7.31 -19.92
N GLN A 31 6.70 -6.70 -18.76
CA GLN A 31 5.68 -6.72 -17.70
C GLN A 31 4.44 -5.90 -18.09
N GLN A 32 4.61 -4.70 -18.65
CA GLN A 32 3.52 -3.86 -19.13
C GLN A 32 2.69 -4.57 -20.21
N GLU A 33 3.33 -5.23 -21.18
CA GLU A 33 2.61 -5.99 -22.21
C GLU A 33 1.81 -7.17 -21.64
N LYS A 34 2.31 -7.83 -20.58
CA LYS A 34 1.54 -8.86 -19.86
C LYS A 34 0.29 -8.27 -19.21
N ILE A 35 0.43 -7.14 -18.49
CA ILE A 35 -0.69 -6.46 -17.83
C ILE A 35 -1.71 -5.96 -18.86
N LYS A 36 -1.25 -5.38 -19.97
CA LYS A 36 -2.11 -4.96 -21.09
C LYS A 36 -2.92 -6.13 -21.66
N THR A 37 -2.34 -7.31 -21.74
CA THR A 37 -3.06 -8.53 -22.18
C THR A 37 -4.10 -9.00 -21.16
N LEU A 38 -3.87 -8.76 -19.86
CA LEU A 38 -4.87 -8.99 -18.80
C LEU A 38 -6.04 -7.99 -18.92
N ILE A 39 -5.75 -6.71 -19.12
CA ILE A 39 -6.77 -5.64 -19.23
C ILE A 39 -7.67 -5.87 -20.44
N LYS A 40 -7.10 -6.21 -21.60
CA LYS A 40 -7.84 -6.38 -22.86
C LYS A 40 -8.85 -7.53 -22.84
N ARG A 41 -8.75 -8.49 -21.92
CA ARG A 41 -9.61 -9.67 -21.86
C ARG A 41 -10.11 -9.92 -20.43
N PRO A 42 -11.36 -9.57 -20.10
CA PRO A 42 -11.92 -9.77 -18.77
C PRO A 42 -11.80 -11.21 -18.25
N GLU A 43 -11.90 -12.20 -19.14
CA GLU A 43 -11.72 -13.63 -18.84
C GLU A 43 -10.37 -13.95 -18.18
N ASN A 44 -9.29 -13.32 -18.65
CA ASN A 44 -7.95 -13.50 -18.08
C ASN A 44 -7.87 -12.94 -16.66
N LYS A 45 -8.52 -11.80 -16.41
CA LYS A 45 -8.62 -11.19 -15.08
C LYS A 45 -9.39 -12.12 -14.15
N PHE A 46 -10.57 -12.60 -14.55
CA PHE A 46 -11.36 -13.53 -13.75
C PHE A 46 -10.63 -14.85 -13.47
N PHE A 47 -9.96 -15.43 -14.47
CA PHE A 47 -9.14 -16.62 -14.28
C PHE A 47 -8.06 -16.39 -13.22
N LEU A 48 -7.30 -15.29 -13.32
CA LEU A 48 -6.20 -15.01 -12.40
C LEU A 48 -6.71 -14.77 -10.98
N VAL A 49 -7.77 -13.98 -10.82
CA VAL A 49 -8.39 -13.70 -9.52
C VAL A 49 -8.91 -14.99 -8.87
N GLN A 50 -9.65 -15.83 -9.61
CA GLN A 50 -10.17 -17.09 -9.07
C GLN A 50 -9.07 -18.11 -8.78
N LEU A 51 -8.04 -18.18 -9.62
CA LEU A 51 -6.88 -19.04 -9.39
C LEU A 51 -6.19 -18.69 -8.07
N LEU A 52 -5.97 -17.39 -7.88
CA LEU A 52 -5.32 -16.84 -6.71
C LEU A 52 -6.18 -17.01 -5.45
N ASP A 53 -7.46 -16.65 -5.53
CA ASP A 53 -8.37 -16.68 -4.38
C ASP A 53 -8.82 -18.09 -3.99
N GLN A 54 -9.12 -18.97 -4.95
CA GLN A 54 -9.79 -20.25 -4.66
C GLN A 54 -8.83 -21.43 -4.63
N CYS A 55 -7.91 -21.55 -5.60
CA CYS A 55 -7.16 -22.79 -5.78
C CYS A 55 -6.22 -23.08 -4.60
N PHE A 56 -5.66 -22.05 -3.96
CA PHE A 56 -4.63 -22.23 -2.93
C PHE A 56 -5.16 -22.20 -1.49
N ARG A 57 -6.49 -22.21 -1.28
CA ARG A 57 -7.10 -22.27 0.06
C ARG A 57 -7.04 -23.65 0.71
N THR A 58 -6.88 -24.71 -0.08
CA THR A 58 -6.71 -26.08 0.43
C THR A 58 -5.24 -26.49 0.43
N LYS A 59 -4.85 -27.36 1.37
CA LYS A 59 -3.49 -27.96 1.41
C LYS A 59 -3.36 -29.23 0.57
N LYS A 60 -4.49 -29.81 0.12
CA LYS A 60 -4.50 -31.08 -0.64
C LYS A 60 -4.17 -30.82 -2.12
N SER A 61 -2.99 -31.25 -2.56
CA SER A 61 -2.49 -31.00 -3.92
C SER A 61 -3.40 -31.52 -5.03
N THR A 62 -4.07 -32.66 -4.82
CA THR A 62 -5.04 -33.23 -5.76
C THR A 62 -6.25 -32.31 -5.95
N ARG A 63 -6.76 -31.70 -4.86
CA ARG A 63 -7.88 -30.76 -4.92
C ARG A 63 -7.48 -29.44 -5.58
N ILE A 64 -6.29 -28.91 -5.26
CA ILE A 64 -5.76 -27.72 -5.94
C ILE A 64 -5.69 -27.98 -7.45
N PHE A 65 -5.13 -29.12 -7.85
CA PHE A 65 -5.03 -29.49 -9.26
C PHE A 65 -6.40 -29.55 -9.94
N GLN A 66 -7.40 -30.21 -9.32
CA GLN A 66 -8.77 -30.25 -9.84
C GLN A 66 -9.37 -28.85 -10.03
N LEU A 67 -9.17 -27.95 -9.06
CA LEU A 67 -9.64 -26.58 -9.16
C LEU A 67 -8.95 -25.83 -10.31
N VAL A 68 -7.62 -25.92 -10.43
CA VAL A 68 -6.88 -25.31 -11.54
C VAL A 68 -7.39 -25.84 -12.89
N MET A 69 -7.61 -27.15 -13.02
CA MET A 69 -8.16 -27.73 -14.25
C MET A 69 -9.59 -27.26 -14.54
N SER A 70 -10.44 -27.12 -13.51
CA SER A 70 -11.78 -26.57 -13.68
C SER A 70 -11.77 -25.13 -14.19
N LEU A 71 -10.85 -24.30 -13.70
CA LEU A 71 -10.66 -22.93 -14.19
C LEU A 71 -10.15 -22.91 -15.63
N LEU A 72 -9.18 -23.76 -15.99
CA LEU A 72 -8.69 -23.87 -17.36
C LEU A 72 -9.76 -24.38 -18.33
N ASN A 73 -10.64 -25.29 -17.89
CA ASN A 73 -11.76 -25.75 -18.72
C ASN A 73 -12.80 -24.64 -18.92
N ARG A 74 -13.02 -23.80 -17.90
CA ARG A 74 -14.00 -22.70 -17.95
C ARG A 74 -13.53 -21.50 -18.77
N PHE A 75 -12.29 -21.06 -18.57
CA PHE A 75 -11.75 -19.82 -19.16
C PHE A 75 -10.77 -20.07 -20.31
N GLY A 76 -10.44 -21.33 -20.60
CA GLY A 76 -9.43 -21.68 -21.59
C GLY A 76 -8.00 -21.47 -21.10
N THR A 77 -7.04 -21.54 -22.03
CA THR A 77 -5.63 -21.29 -21.73
C THR A 77 -5.39 -19.77 -21.67
N PRO A 78 -4.88 -19.22 -20.55
CA PRO A 78 -4.77 -17.78 -20.40
C PRO A 78 -3.75 -17.17 -21.37
N SER A 79 -4.15 -16.13 -22.11
CA SER A 79 -3.33 -15.55 -23.18
C SER A 79 -2.20 -14.64 -22.68
N PHE A 80 -2.23 -14.23 -21.41
CA PHE A 80 -1.16 -13.44 -20.78
C PHE A 80 0.11 -14.25 -20.47
N LEU A 81 0.00 -15.58 -20.53
CA LEU A 81 1.12 -16.51 -20.38
C LEU A 81 1.93 -16.57 -21.67
N ASN A 82 3.25 -16.72 -21.56
CA ASN A 82 4.10 -16.88 -22.74
C ASN A 82 3.90 -18.26 -23.40
N PHE A 83 4.43 -18.43 -24.62
CA PHE A 83 4.28 -19.66 -25.40
C PHE A 83 4.71 -20.92 -24.61
N PHE A 84 5.86 -20.87 -23.92
CA PHE A 84 6.34 -22.00 -23.12
C PHE A 84 5.44 -22.30 -21.92
N GLU A 85 4.87 -21.28 -21.28
CA GLU A 85 3.92 -21.41 -20.19
C GLU A 85 2.61 -22.07 -20.65
N GLN A 86 2.07 -21.63 -21.79
CA GLN A 86 0.88 -22.24 -22.38
C GLN A 86 1.10 -23.71 -22.72
N LYS A 87 2.26 -24.05 -23.33
CA LYS A 87 2.62 -25.44 -23.62
C LYS A 87 2.83 -26.26 -22.34
N SER A 88 3.40 -25.67 -21.29
CA SER A 88 3.56 -26.37 -20.00
C SER A 88 2.21 -26.72 -19.36
N LEU A 89 1.17 -25.89 -19.55
CA LEU A 89 -0.17 -26.20 -19.06
C LEU A 89 -0.78 -27.42 -19.74
N LEU A 90 -0.48 -27.66 -21.02
CA LEU A 90 -0.91 -28.88 -21.72
C LEU A 90 -0.24 -30.13 -21.13
N PHE A 91 1.07 -30.05 -20.83
CA PHE A 91 1.79 -31.14 -20.17
C PHE A 91 1.25 -31.41 -18.76
N VAL A 92 0.96 -30.35 -18.01
CA VAL A 92 0.31 -30.41 -16.70
C VAL A 92 -1.09 -31.04 -16.79
N ARG A 93 -1.85 -30.78 -17.85
CA ARG A 93 -3.17 -31.39 -18.05
C ARG A 93 -3.08 -32.90 -18.27
N LEU A 94 -2.05 -33.37 -18.98
CA LEU A 94 -1.85 -34.78 -19.31
C LEU A 94 -1.27 -35.60 -18.15
N LEU A 95 -0.24 -35.07 -17.46
CA LEU A 95 0.52 -35.82 -16.45
C LEU A 95 0.33 -35.33 -15.02
N GLY A 96 -0.35 -34.20 -14.84
CA GLY A 96 -0.59 -33.58 -13.53
C GLY A 96 -1.42 -34.39 -12.54
N PRO A 97 -2.37 -35.29 -12.93
CA PRO A 97 -3.04 -36.17 -11.97
C PRO A 97 -2.07 -37.11 -11.25
N LEU A 98 -1.06 -37.64 -11.97
CA LEU A 98 -0.07 -38.58 -11.45
C LEU A 98 0.96 -37.91 -10.53
N PHE A 99 1.29 -36.64 -10.78
CA PHE A 99 2.32 -35.88 -10.05
C PHE A 99 1.81 -34.59 -9.41
N SER A 100 0.55 -34.59 -8.94
CA SER A 100 -0.14 -33.37 -8.47
C SER A 100 0.64 -32.58 -7.41
N SER A 101 1.32 -33.26 -6.48
CA SER A 101 2.15 -32.60 -5.45
C SER A 101 3.30 -31.80 -6.04
N VAL A 102 4.04 -32.39 -7.00
CA VAL A 102 5.17 -31.73 -7.66
C VAL A 102 4.68 -30.59 -8.54
N THR A 103 3.64 -30.82 -9.33
CA THR A 103 3.03 -29.82 -10.22
C THR A 103 2.60 -28.57 -9.44
N ILE A 104 1.85 -28.74 -8.35
CA ILE A 104 1.38 -27.61 -7.55
C ILE A 104 2.52 -26.87 -6.88
N LYS A 105 3.54 -27.59 -6.38
CA LYS A 105 4.73 -26.97 -5.78
C LYS A 105 5.48 -26.11 -6.80
N VAL A 106 5.67 -26.60 -8.02
CA VAL A 106 6.31 -25.84 -9.12
C VAL A 106 5.46 -24.62 -9.50
N MET A 107 4.14 -24.77 -9.59
CA MET A 107 3.22 -23.67 -9.87
C MET A 107 3.30 -22.57 -8.80
N LEU A 108 3.26 -22.92 -7.52
CA LEU A 108 3.41 -21.97 -6.41
C LEU A 108 4.78 -21.28 -6.41
N LEU A 109 5.86 -22.00 -6.71
CA LEU A 109 7.19 -21.42 -6.85
C LEU A 109 7.23 -20.40 -7.99
N LYS A 110 6.58 -20.70 -9.11
CA LYS A 110 6.51 -19.82 -10.28
C LYS A 110 5.64 -18.59 -10.03
N ILE A 111 4.48 -18.74 -9.38
CA ILE A 111 3.64 -17.61 -8.95
C ILE A 111 4.43 -16.71 -8.01
N ARG A 112 5.11 -17.28 -7.00
CA ARG A 112 5.95 -16.52 -6.07
C ARG A 112 7.09 -15.81 -6.80
N ALA A 113 7.78 -16.48 -7.72
CA ALA A 113 8.87 -15.88 -8.51
C ALA A 113 8.37 -14.75 -9.41
N ASN A 114 7.20 -14.91 -10.03
CA ASN A 114 6.62 -13.89 -10.91
C ASN A 114 6.08 -12.70 -10.13
N THR A 115 5.74 -12.84 -8.84
CA THR A 115 5.14 -11.77 -8.02
C THR A 115 6.12 -11.13 -7.05
N THR A 116 7.38 -11.58 -7.00
CA THR A 116 8.40 -11.03 -6.08
C THR A 116 8.71 -9.56 -6.32
N HIS A 117 8.31 -8.99 -7.45
CA HIS A 117 8.48 -7.57 -7.71
C HIS A 117 7.44 -6.72 -6.96
N VAL A 118 6.21 -7.22 -6.77
CA VAL A 118 5.11 -6.52 -6.06
C VAL A 118 5.07 -6.87 -4.57
N ILE A 119 5.37 -8.12 -4.21
CA ILE A 119 5.45 -8.57 -2.82
C ILE A 119 6.83 -9.17 -2.59
N LEU A 120 7.67 -8.45 -1.86
CA LEU A 120 9.02 -8.91 -1.58
C LEU A 120 9.01 -10.05 -0.55
N ARG A 121 10.12 -10.77 -0.53
CA ARG A 121 10.37 -11.81 0.47
C ARG A 121 10.61 -11.17 1.84
N GLY A 122 9.74 -11.49 2.80
CA GLY A 122 9.78 -10.93 4.15
C GLY A 122 10.84 -11.54 5.10
N GLU A 123 11.59 -12.55 4.66
CA GLU A 123 12.75 -13.07 5.40
C GLU A 123 13.91 -12.07 5.35
N PHE A 124 14.50 -11.71 6.50
CA PHE A 124 15.60 -10.74 6.56
C PHE A 124 16.78 -11.07 5.65
N SER A 125 17.14 -12.36 5.51
CA SER A 125 18.21 -12.81 4.61
C SER A 125 17.98 -12.46 3.12
N LYS A 126 16.74 -12.17 2.72
CA LYS A 126 16.38 -11.74 1.36
C LYS A 126 15.91 -10.29 1.31
N LEU A 127 15.24 -9.81 2.36
CA LEU A 127 14.74 -8.44 2.45
C LEU A 127 15.89 -7.43 2.55
N ILE A 128 16.85 -7.64 3.45
CA ILE A 128 17.88 -6.64 3.74
C ILE A 128 18.78 -6.35 2.53
N PRO A 129 19.27 -7.33 1.75
CA PRO A 129 19.99 -7.04 0.51
C PRO A 129 19.19 -6.17 -0.47
N HIS A 130 17.87 -6.37 -0.54
CA HIS A 130 17.00 -5.55 -1.39
C HIS A 130 16.89 -4.11 -0.86
N LEU A 131 16.69 -3.94 0.46
CA LEU A 131 16.66 -2.62 1.09
C LEU A 131 17.97 -1.86 0.85
N LEU A 132 19.11 -2.51 1.08
CA LEU A 132 20.44 -1.93 0.85
C LEU A 132 20.64 -1.51 -0.61
N LYS A 133 20.14 -2.30 -1.57
CA LYS A 133 20.14 -1.93 -2.99
C LYS A 133 19.34 -0.64 -3.23
N ARG A 134 18.13 -0.54 -2.67
CA ARG A 134 17.30 0.67 -2.79
C ARG A 134 17.92 1.89 -2.12
N TYR A 135 18.59 1.70 -0.98
CA TYR A 135 19.34 2.78 -0.32
C TYR A 135 20.50 3.27 -1.17
N LYS A 136 21.27 2.37 -1.81
CA LYS A 136 22.32 2.76 -2.78
C LYS A 136 21.78 3.50 -3.99
N GLU A 137 20.56 3.18 -4.40
CA GLU A 137 19.85 3.90 -5.44
C GLU A 137 19.33 5.27 -4.96
N ASN A 138 19.45 5.63 -3.67
CA ASN A 138 18.92 6.82 -2.97
C ASN A 138 17.40 6.81 -2.69
N PHE A 139 16.75 5.65 -2.65
CA PHE A 139 15.33 5.56 -2.29
C PHE A 139 15.18 5.33 -0.79
N LYS A 140 14.17 5.95 -0.17
CA LYS A 140 13.69 5.51 1.15
C LYS A 140 12.77 4.31 0.97
N VAL A 141 12.64 3.48 2.00
CA VAL A 141 11.77 2.29 1.96
C VAL A 141 10.92 2.23 3.21
N ASN A 142 9.61 2.08 3.02
CA ASN A 142 8.65 1.77 4.07
C ASN A 142 8.18 0.32 3.88
N ILE A 143 8.42 -0.55 4.85
CA ILE A 143 7.97 -1.93 4.76
C ILE A 143 6.56 -2.09 5.32
N ASN A 144 5.74 -2.91 4.65
CA ASN A 144 4.43 -3.32 5.15
C ASN A 144 4.32 -4.85 5.11
N ARG A 145 4.06 -5.46 6.27
CA ARG A 145 3.82 -6.91 6.35
C ARG A 145 2.41 -7.24 5.90
N VAL A 146 2.32 -7.86 4.72
CA VAL A 146 1.05 -8.39 4.22
C VAL A 146 0.74 -9.71 4.92
N GLY A 147 -0.49 -9.85 5.42
CA GLY A 147 -0.98 -11.10 5.97
C GLY A 147 -2.50 -11.15 6.05
N GLU A 148 -3.01 -12.24 6.62
CA GLU A 148 -4.43 -12.51 6.80
C GLU A 148 -5.03 -11.64 7.91
N LEU A 149 -6.36 -11.58 7.91
CA LEU A 149 -7.14 -10.99 9.00
C LEU A 149 -6.74 -11.66 10.32
N VAL A 150 -6.52 -10.87 11.37
CA VAL A 150 -6.22 -11.39 12.70
C VAL A 150 -7.53 -11.82 13.35
N LEU A 151 -7.71 -13.13 13.53
CA LEU A 151 -8.95 -13.71 14.07
C LEU A 151 -8.87 -14.01 15.56
N GLY A 152 -7.66 -13.93 16.15
CA GLY A 152 -7.46 -14.25 17.56
C GLY A 152 -6.22 -13.59 18.16
N GLU A 153 -6.17 -13.53 19.48
CA GLU A 153 -5.11 -12.86 20.23
C GLU A 153 -3.72 -13.43 19.97
N ASN A 154 -3.61 -14.76 19.76
CA ASN A 154 -2.35 -15.39 19.39
C ASN A 154 -1.77 -14.86 18.07
N GLU A 155 -2.63 -14.55 17.09
CA GLU A 155 -2.21 -13.98 15.82
C GLU A 155 -1.81 -12.51 15.96
N ALA A 156 -2.59 -11.74 16.72
CA ALA A 156 -2.28 -10.35 17.06
C ALA A 156 -0.91 -10.23 17.73
N LEU A 157 -0.62 -11.10 18.72
CA LEU A 157 0.68 -11.13 19.40
C LEU A 157 1.83 -11.57 18.47
N ARG A 158 1.57 -12.48 17.51
CA ARG A 158 2.57 -12.84 16.48
C ARG A 158 2.89 -11.65 15.57
N PHE A 159 1.88 -10.88 15.16
CA PHE A 159 2.10 -9.65 14.40
C PHE A 159 2.84 -8.59 15.20
N LEU A 160 2.46 -8.37 16.45
CA LEU A 160 3.16 -7.45 17.36
C LEU A 160 4.65 -7.81 17.48
N LYS A 161 4.97 -9.10 17.63
CA LYS A 161 6.36 -9.60 17.64
C LYS A 161 7.08 -9.36 16.31
N LYS A 162 6.41 -9.57 15.18
CA LYS A 162 6.97 -9.30 13.85
C LYS A 162 7.30 -7.82 13.67
N TYR A 163 6.39 -6.92 14.01
CA TYR A 163 6.63 -5.47 13.97
C TYR A 163 7.76 -5.05 14.92
N SER A 164 7.81 -5.62 16.13
CA SER A 164 8.90 -5.38 17.07
C SER A 164 10.26 -5.79 16.49
N ASN A 165 10.34 -6.93 15.81
CA ASN A 165 11.58 -7.37 15.16
C ASN A 165 11.99 -6.48 13.99
N ASP A 166 11.02 -5.99 13.22
CA ASP A 166 11.27 -5.06 12.12
C ASP A 166 11.82 -3.73 12.63
N ILE A 167 11.19 -3.15 13.66
CA ILE A 167 11.61 -1.89 14.29
C ILE A 167 13.02 -1.99 14.88
N LYS A 168 13.38 -3.15 15.45
CA LYS A 168 14.72 -3.35 16.03
C LYS A 168 15.84 -3.50 14.99
N HIS A 169 15.50 -3.75 13.73
CA HIS A 169 16.50 -4.07 12.73
C HIS A 169 17.15 -2.79 12.17
N PRO A 170 18.49 -2.63 12.24
CA PRO A 170 19.16 -1.34 11.96
C PRO A 170 18.99 -0.82 10.53
N ASN A 171 18.72 -1.73 9.59
CA ASN A 171 18.51 -1.43 8.17
C ASN A 171 17.03 -1.20 7.80
N ILE A 172 16.12 -1.20 8.76
CA ILE A 172 14.70 -0.87 8.53
C ILE A 172 14.47 0.49 9.18
N LYS A 173 14.08 1.49 8.38
CA LYS A 173 13.91 2.87 8.84
C LYS A 173 12.46 3.32 8.94
N VAL A 174 11.56 2.66 8.22
CA VAL A 174 10.13 2.96 8.23
C VAL A 174 9.32 1.66 8.17
N VAL A 175 8.35 1.52 9.07
CA VAL A 175 7.44 0.37 9.16
C VAL A 175 6.00 0.86 9.17
N SER A 176 5.19 0.36 8.23
CA SER A 176 3.75 0.55 8.22
C SER A 176 3.05 -0.56 9.00
N ILE A 177 2.14 -0.17 9.89
CA ILE A 177 1.41 -1.03 10.81
C ILE A 177 -0.08 -0.77 10.66
N LYS A 178 -0.86 -1.85 10.72
CA LYS A 178 -2.33 -1.79 10.76
C LYS A 178 -2.78 -2.10 12.19
N LEU A 179 -3.68 -1.28 12.75
CA LEU A 179 -4.18 -1.53 14.10
C LEU A 179 -4.99 -2.83 14.19
N SER A 180 -5.74 -3.18 13.14
CA SER A 180 -6.42 -4.49 13.04
C SER A 180 -5.45 -5.68 13.12
N SER A 181 -4.18 -5.51 12.73
CA SER A 181 -3.19 -6.58 12.79
C SER A 181 -2.64 -6.81 14.20
N ILE A 182 -2.91 -5.92 15.15
CA ILE A 182 -2.47 -6.04 16.55
C ILE A 182 -3.64 -6.08 17.53
N CYS A 183 -4.87 -6.27 17.07
CA CYS A 183 -6.05 -6.45 17.92
C CYS A 183 -7.02 -7.42 17.24
N SER A 184 -7.39 -8.52 17.92
CA SER A 184 -8.27 -9.53 17.30
C SER A 184 -9.73 -9.12 17.18
N LYS A 185 -10.16 -8.14 17.98
CA LYS A 185 -11.54 -7.65 17.99
C LYS A 185 -11.56 -6.13 18.05
N ILE A 186 -11.79 -5.53 16.89
CA ILE A 186 -12.14 -4.12 16.77
C ILE A 186 -13.64 -4.08 16.49
N THR A 187 -14.43 -3.69 17.50
CA THR A 187 -15.87 -3.55 17.35
C THR A 187 -16.35 -2.24 17.97
N PRO A 188 -17.36 -1.57 17.39
CA PRO A 188 -17.95 -0.38 18.00
C PRO A 188 -18.52 -0.65 19.40
N LEU A 189 -19.10 -1.83 19.63
CA LEU A 189 -19.67 -2.22 20.93
C LEU A 189 -18.61 -2.38 22.04
N GLY A 190 -17.37 -2.72 21.67
CA GLY A 190 -16.25 -2.93 22.58
C GLY A 190 -15.21 -1.83 22.54
N GLU A 191 -15.54 -0.66 21.99
CA GLU A 191 -14.57 0.35 21.59
C GLU A 191 -13.61 0.76 22.71
N THR A 192 -14.11 0.97 23.94
CA THR A 192 -13.28 1.32 25.10
C THR A 192 -12.20 0.27 25.38
N LEU A 193 -12.55 -1.03 25.32
CA LEU A 193 -11.62 -2.12 25.55
C LEU A 193 -10.62 -2.24 24.39
N SER A 194 -11.11 -2.21 23.15
CA SER A 194 -10.26 -2.25 21.95
C SER A 194 -9.28 -1.08 21.93
N LYS A 195 -9.72 0.14 22.27
CA LYS A 195 -8.87 1.33 22.41
C LYS A 195 -7.77 1.11 23.43
N LYS A 196 -8.10 0.62 24.62
CA LYS A 196 -7.11 0.35 25.67
C LYS A 196 -6.03 -0.63 25.20
N ILE A 197 -6.45 -1.78 24.66
CA ILE A 197 -5.53 -2.82 24.14
C ILE A 197 -4.63 -2.26 23.03
N LEU A 198 -5.21 -1.50 22.11
CA LEU A 198 -4.47 -0.89 21.00
C LEU A 198 -3.47 0.16 21.48
N ILE A 199 -3.83 1.00 22.44
CA ILE A 199 -2.92 1.99 23.04
C ILE A 199 -1.75 1.28 23.73
N ASP A 200 -2.00 0.26 24.54
CA ASP A 200 -0.93 -0.48 25.23
C ASP A 200 0.05 -1.13 24.24
N ARG A 201 -0.49 -1.78 23.20
CA ARG A 201 0.32 -2.44 22.16
C ARG A 201 1.08 -1.44 21.30
N LEU A 202 0.42 -0.35 20.88
CA LEU A 202 1.08 0.68 20.08
C LEU A 202 2.15 1.41 20.89
N SER A 203 1.92 1.66 22.18
CA SER A 203 2.92 2.22 23.10
C SER A 203 4.18 1.36 23.16
N SER A 204 4.01 0.03 23.19
CA SER A 204 5.15 -0.90 23.17
C SER A 204 6.00 -0.78 21.90
N LEU A 205 5.36 -0.53 20.75
CA LEU A 205 6.03 -0.33 19.47
C LEU A 205 6.67 1.04 19.36
N PHE A 206 6.02 2.09 19.86
CA PHE A 206 6.55 3.46 19.89
C PHE A 206 7.78 3.59 20.80
N ASN A 207 7.78 2.93 21.94
CA ASN A 207 8.98 2.82 22.79
C ASN A 207 10.16 2.15 22.08
N LEU A 208 9.91 1.15 21.21
CA LEU A 208 10.96 0.57 20.37
C LEU A 208 11.38 1.52 19.26
N ALA A 209 10.42 2.21 18.63
CA ALA A 209 10.65 3.16 17.56
C ALA A 209 11.58 4.30 17.99
N GLU A 210 11.37 4.85 19.19
CA GLU A 210 12.22 5.89 19.77
C GLU A 210 13.64 5.39 20.04
N LYS A 211 13.80 4.16 20.55
CA LYS A 211 15.12 3.56 20.84
C LYS A 211 15.93 3.19 19.60
N HIS A 212 15.26 2.86 18.51
CA HIS A 212 15.89 2.34 17.29
C HIS A 212 15.83 3.32 16.11
N ASP A 213 15.36 4.55 16.32
CA ASP A 213 15.20 5.59 15.30
C ASP A 213 14.48 5.05 14.04
N THR A 214 13.32 4.44 14.27
CA THR A 214 12.48 3.87 13.21
C THR A 214 11.14 4.59 13.18
N LEU A 215 10.74 5.11 12.01
CA LEU A 215 9.42 5.73 11.86
C LEU A 215 8.34 4.64 11.77
N VAL A 216 7.39 4.67 12.70
CA VAL A 216 6.19 3.83 12.64
C VAL A 216 5.06 4.63 11.99
N ASN A 217 4.49 4.11 10.91
CA ASN A 217 3.36 4.71 10.20
C ASN A 217 2.11 3.85 10.38
N ILE A 218 1.01 4.44 10.86
CA ILE A 218 -0.28 3.76 11.01
C ILE A 218 -1.03 3.83 9.69
N ASP A 219 -1.18 2.68 9.04
CA ASP A 219 -1.98 2.56 7.82
C ASP A 219 -3.47 2.56 8.15
N MET A 220 -4.27 3.05 7.20
CA MET A 220 -5.72 3.13 7.32
C MET A 220 -6.38 2.01 6.49
N GLU A 221 -7.47 1.44 7.02
CA GLU A 221 -8.21 0.35 6.40
C GLU A 221 -9.60 0.82 6.00
N GLU A 222 -10.66 0.20 6.54
CA GLU A 222 -12.05 0.56 6.27
C GLU A 222 -12.47 1.82 7.03
N PHE A 223 -13.46 2.53 6.51
CA PHE A 223 -14.03 3.75 7.10
C PHE A 223 -14.45 3.53 8.57
N SER A 224 -15.03 2.38 8.87
CA SER A 224 -15.49 1.98 10.21
C SER A 224 -14.39 2.07 11.29
N GLN A 225 -13.11 1.99 10.90
CA GLN A 225 -11.96 2.04 11.80
C GLN A 225 -11.24 3.39 11.80
N ALA A 226 -11.59 4.31 10.89
CA ALA A 226 -10.80 5.53 10.66
C ALA A 226 -10.71 6.44 11.88
N GLN A 227 -11.84 6.65 12.57
CA GLN A 227 -11.88 7.46 13.80
C GLN A 227 -11.12 6.77 14.94
N LEU A 228 -11.34 5.47 15.14
CA LEU A 228 -10.64 4.68 16.15
C LEU A 228 -9.11 4.77 15.97
N ASN A 229 -8.63 4.63 14.74
CA ASN A 229 -7.21 4.69 14.43
C ASN A 229 -6.60 6.06 14.77
N SER A 230 -7.33 7.14 14.46
CA SER A 230 -6.91 8.51 14.79
C SER A 230 -6.87 8.76 16.30
N ASP A 231 -7.89 8.28 17.02
CA ASP A 231 -7.96 8.37 18.49
C ASP A 231 -6.83 7.60 19.17
N VAL A 232 -6.58 6.35 18.74
CA VAL A 232 -5.49 5.53 19.28
C VAL A 232 -4.14 6.16 18.97
N PHE A 233 -3.93 6.64 17.75
CA PHE A 233 -2.68 7.28 17.34
C PHE A 233 -2.36 8.50 18.21
N THR A 234 -3.31 9.44 18.33
CA THR A 234 -3.12 10.67 19.11
C THR A 234 -2.90 10.39 20.60
N LYS A 235 -3.78 9.58 21.23
CA LYS A 235 -3.66 9.21 22.65
C LYS A 235 -2.37 8.46 22.98
N THR A 236 -1.91 7.61 22.06
CA THR A 236 -0.64 6.89 22.26
C THR A 236 0.54 7.86 22.11
N LEU A 237 0.53 8.70 21.07
CA LEU A 237 1.66 9.57 20.76
C LEU A 237 1.83 10.71 21.77
N ASP A 238 0.78 11.11 22.49
CA ASP A 238 0.85 12.05 23.62
C ASP A 238 1.80 11.57 24.74
N GLN A 239 2.02 10.25 24.87
CA GLN A 239 2.98 9.67 25.84
C GLN A 239 4.43 9.76 25.37
N PHE A 240 4.67 10.10 24.10
CA PHE A 240 6.01 10.13 23.47
C PHE A 240 6.25 11.48 22.80
N PRO A 241 6.41 12.59 23.55
CA PRO A 241 6.45 13.95 22.99
C PRO A 241 7.54 14.15 21.92
N ASN A 242 8.67 13.43 22.02
CA ASN A 242 9.80 13.57 21.10
C ASN A 242 9.74 12.61 19.90
N LEU A 243 8.81 11.65 19.88
CA LEU A 243 8.68 10.70 18.79
C LEU A 243 7.97 11.32 17.60
N ILE A 244 8.54 11.12 16.40
CA ILE A 244 7.89 11.37 15.12
C ILE A 244 7.26 10.05 14.64
N ALA A 245 5.93 9.97 14.68
CA ALA A 245 5.17 8.85 14.12
C ALA A 245 4.25 9.32 12.99
N GLY A 246 3.85 8.38 12.13
CA GLY A 246 3.04 8.63 10.95
C GLY A 246 1.62 8.07 11.05
N ILE A 247 0.67 8.70 10.36
CA ILE A 247 -0.70 8.19 10.16
C ILE A 247 -1.16 8.47 8.72
N VAL A 248 -2.00 7.59 8.18
CA VAL A 248 -2.62 7.74 6.86
C VAL A 248 -3.93 8.51 6.94
N ILE A 249 -4.17 9.40 5.96
CA ILE A 249 -5.50 9.99 5.68
C ILE A 249 -5.91 9.61 4.25
N GLN A 250 -7.13 9.08 4.10
CA GLN A 250 -7.69 8.65 2.82
C GLN A 250 -8.64 9.71 2.27
N THR A 251 -8.25 10.39 1.19
CA THR A 251 -9.00 11.54 0.66
C THR A 251 -10.20 11.16 -0.20
N TYR A 252 -10.46 9.87 -0.43
CA TYR A 252 -11.71 9.40 -1.01
C TYR A 252 -12.89 9.50 -0.04
N LEU A 253 -12.64 9.65 1.26
CA LEU A 253 -13.67 9.84 2.28
C LEU A 253 -14.13 11.29 2.27
N ILE A 254 -15.44 11.49 2.37
CA ILE A 254 -16.07 12.81 2.38
C ILE A 254 -15.57 13.67 3.56
N ASN A 255 -15.37 13.04 4.73
CA ASN A 255 -14.93 13.70 5.96
C ASN A 255 -13.40 13.88 6.09
N SER A 256 -12.60 13.38 5.15
CA SER A 256 -11.14 13.34 5.26
C SER A 256 -10.47 14.72 5.45
N HIS A 257 -11.04 15.78 4.89
CA HIS A 257 -10.54 17.15 5.11
C HIS A 257 -10.74 17.59 6.56
N ASN A 258 -11.90 17.29 7.15
CA ASN A 258 -12.17 17.56 8.57
C ASN A 258 -11.25 16.72 9.46
N SER A 259 -11.11 15.43 9.19
CA SER A 259 -10.20 14.55 9.93
C SER A 259 -8.74 15.06 9.88
N TYR A 260 -8.31 15.59 8.72
CA TYR A 260 -7.01 16.24 8.60
C TYR A 260 -6.92 17.52 9.45
N MET A 261 -7.95 18.36 9.47
CA MET A 261 -7.99 19.59 10.25
C MET A 261 -7.98 19.33 11.77
N ASP A 262 -8.68 18.30 12.23
CA ASP A 262 -8.68 17.87 13.63
C ASP A 262 -7.27 17.40 14.05
N LEU A 263 -6.66 16.55 13.22
CA LEU A 263 -5.30 16.06 13.45
C LEU A 263 -4.27 17.20 13.42
N LEU A 264 -4.41 18.16 12.49
CA LEU A 264 -3.59 19.37 12.42
C LEU A 264 -3.72 20.23 13.68
N SER A 265 -4.95 20.41 14.17
CA SER A 265 -5.21 21.18 15.38
C SER A 265 -4.55 20.53 16.61
N TRP A 266 -4.65 19.20 16.73
CA TRP A 266 -3.95 18.45 17.75
C TRP A 266 -2.42 18.54 17.59
N ALA A 267 -1.89 18.38 16.37
CA ALA A 267 -0.45 18.45 16.09
C ALA A 267 0.13 19.84 16.40
N LYS A 268 -0.59 20.93 16.10
CA LYS A 268 -0.18 22.29 16.49
C LYS A 268 -0.11 22.47 18.00
N LYS A 269 -1.07 21.93 18.75
CA LYS A 269 -1.03 21.94 20.23
C LYS A 269 0.18 21.16 20.75
N ARG A 270 0.45 19.98 20.17
CA ARG A 270 1.63 19.18 20.49
C ARG A 270 2.94 19.95 20.29
N ILE A 271 3.12 20.61 19.15
CA ILE A 271 4.31 21.47 18.90
C ILE A 271 4.39 22.60 19.93
N LYS A 272 3.27 23.29 20.20
CA LYS A 272 3.23 24.38 21.20
C LYS A 272 3.65 23.90 22.59
N ASN A 273 3.39 22.65 22.92
CA ASN A 273 3.77 22.02 24.18
C ASN A 273 5.22 21.45 24.16
N GLY A 274 6.03 21.76 23.14
CA GLY A 274 7.41 21.30 23.02
C GLY A 274 7.58 19.92 22.39
N GLY A 275 6.51 19.31 21.87
CA GLY A 275 6.58 18.03 21.19
C GLY A 275 7.09 18.12 19.74
N SER A 276 7.36 16.96 19.15
CA SER A 276 7.80 16.82 17.76
C SER A 276 6.65 16.81 16.76
N LYS A 277 6.96 17.16 15.50
CA LYS A 277 6.02 17.05 14.37
C LYS A 277 5.53 15.62 14.22
N ILE A 278 4.34 15.46 13.65
CA ILE A 278 3.91 14.16 13.13
C ILE A 278 4.12 14.08 11.63
N ARG A 279 3.92 12.87 11.10
CA ARG A 279 3.87 12.64 9.67
C ARG A 279 2.44 12.25 9.25
N VAL A 280 1.94 12.86 8.19
CA VAL A 280 0.67 12.44 7.57
C VAL A 280 0.94 11.96 6.16
N ARG A 281 0.57 10.70 5.89
CA ARG A 281 0.59 10.12 4.54
C ARG A 281 -0.79 10.29 3.91
N LEU A 282 -0.87 11.12 2.89
CA LEU A 282 -2.08 11.32 2.11
C LEU A 282 -2.15 10.29 0.99
N VAL A 283 -3.22 9.50 0.97
CA VAL A 283 -3.59 8.56 -0.10
C VAL A 283 -4.99 8.92 -0.59
N LYS A 284 -5.39 8.44 -1.78
CA LYS A 284 -6.81 8.52 -2.20
C LYS A 284 -7.65 7.55 -1.37
N GLY A 285 -7.41 6.25 -1.51
CA GLY A 285 -8.14 5.19 -0.82
C GLY A 285 -7.80 3.85 -1.47
N ALA A 286 -8.15 2.75 -0.82
CA ALA A 286 -7.83 1.40 -1.32
C ALA A 286 -8.92 0.35 -1.00
N ASN A 287 -10.08 0.77 -0.50
CA ASN A 287 -11.16 -0.12 -0.07
C ASN A 287 -12.52 0.31 -0.65
N LEU A 288 -12.54 1.00 -1.80
CA LEU A 288 -13.76 1.59 -2.38
C LEU A 288 -14.87 0.55 -2.51
N GLU A 289 -14.54 -0.61 -3.05
CA GLU A 289 -15.48 -1.72 -3.28
C GLU A 289 -16.02 -2.28 -1.96
N MET A 290 -15.21 -2.28 -0.89
CA MET A 290 -15.67 -2.72 0.44
C MET A 290 -16.63 -1.71 1.06
N GLU A 291 -16.38 -0.41 0.90
CA GLU A 291 -17.31 0.63 1.37
C GLU A 291 -18.65 0.57 0.62
N ASP A 292 -18.62 0.29 -0.69
CA ASP A 292 -19.83 0.12 -1.51
C ASP A 292 -20.65 -1.11 -1.08
N ILE A 293 -19.98 -2.22 -0.76
CA ILE A 293 -20.64 -3.43 -0.24
C ILE A 293 -21.27 -3.14 1.12
N GLU A 294 -20.53 -2.53 2.03
CA GLU A 294 -21.00 -2.25 3.39
C GLU A 294 -22.21 -1.31 3.38
N THR A 295 -22.16 -0.25 2.57
CA THR A 295 -23.27 0.72 2.45
C THR A 295 -24.50 0.09 1.81
N SER A 296 -24.32 -0.75 0.78
CA SER A 296 -25.41 -1.52 0.17
C SER A 296 -26.04 -2.52 1.15
N HIS A 297 -25.24 -3.14 2.02
CA HIS A 297 -25.72 -4.12 2.98
C HIS A 297 -26.44 -3.48 4.17
N THR A 298 -25.91 -2.37 4.69
CA THR A 298 -26.42 -1.68 5.89
C THR A 298 -27.50 -0.65 5.59
N GLY A 299 -27.58 -0.16 4.35
CA GLY A 299 -28.43 0.97 3.97
C GLY A 299 -27.91 2.33 4.47
N TRP A 300 -26.66 2.40 4.95
CA TRP A 300 -26.05 3.66 5.41
C TRP A 300 -25.63 4.56 4.25
N ALA A 301 -25.50 5.84 4.52
CA ALA A 301 -24.95 6.79 3.57
C ALA A 301 -23.49 6.43 3.22
N SER A 302 -23.13 6.52 1.95
CA SER A 302 -21.78 6.23 1.50
C SER A 302 -20.77 7.20 2.12
N PRO A 303 -19.69 6.70 2.76
CA PRO A 303 -18.67 7.56 3.35
C PRO A 303 -17.68 8.11 2.30
N VAL A 304 -17.73 7.59 1.06
CA VAL A 304 -16.83 7.95 -0.04
C VAL A 304 -17.48 8.93 -1.02
N TYR A 305 -16.66 9.68 -1.74
CA TYR A 305 -17.13 10.49 -2.86
C TYR A 305 -17.66 9.60 -4.00
N ASP A 306 -18.76 10.03 -4.61
CA ASP A 306 -19.45 9.34 -5.71
C ASP A 306 -18.71 9.34 -7.06
N SER A 307 -17.54 9.98 -7.16
CA SER A 307 -16.80 10.09 -8.41
C SER A 307 -15.32 10.34 -8.18
N LYS A 308 -14.48 9.75 -9.04
CA LYS A 308 -13.03 9.96 -9.00
C LYS A 308 -12.64 11.42 -9.14
N LEU A 309 -13.36 12.21 -9.93
CA LEU A 309 -13.08 13.64 -10.07
C LEU A 309 -13.16 14.38 -8.72
N LYS A 310 -14.19 14.06 -7.90
CA LYS A 310 -14.32 14.62 -6.55
C LYS A 310 -13.24 14.11 -5.59
N VAL A 311 -12.87 12.83 -5.69
CA VAL A 311 -11.72 12.28 -4.93
C VAL A 311 -10.43 13.04 -5.28
N ASP A 312 -10.16 13.24 -6.57
CA ASP A 312 -8.97 13.93 -7.08
C ASP A 312 -8.95 15.42 -6.71
N ALA A 313 -10.12 16.06 -6.68
CA ALA A 313 -10.28 17.43 -6.21
C ALA A 313 -10.06 17.53 -4.70
N ASN A 314 -10.62 16.61 -3.92
CA ASN A 314 -10.42 16.59 -2.48
C ASN A 314 -8.97 16.27 -2.09
N PHE A 315 -8.30 15.36 -2.80
CA PHE A 315 -6.86 15.10 -2.61
C PHE A 315 -6.04 16.38 -2.75
N LYS A 316 -6.30 17.17 -3.80
CA LYS A 316 -5.65 18.49 -4.01
C LYS A 316 -6.05 19.51 -2.96
N ARG A 317 -7.31 19.53 -2.51
CA ARG A 317 -7.81 20.39 -1.44
C ARG A 317 -7.03 20.15 -0.13
N VAL A 318 -6.92 18.89 0.29
CA VAL A 318 -6.16 18.50 1.49
C VAL A 318 -4.67 18.84 1.33
N LEU A 319 -4.07 18.54 0.17
CA LEU A 319 -2.67 18.92 -0.10
C LEU A 319 -2.42 20.42 0.03
N LYS A 320 -3.28 21.25 -0.57
CA LYS A 320 -3.16 22.70 -0.49
C LYS A 320 -3.23 23.20 0.95
N THR A 321 -4.16 22.69 1.74
CA THR A 321 -4.23 23.01 3.18
C THR A 321 -2.98 22.53 3.92
N ALA A 322 -2.50 21.32 3.63
CA ALA A 322 -1.38 20.73 4.32
C ALA A 322 -0.04 21.42 4.03
N MET A 323 0.14 21.89 2.79
CA MET A 323 1.34 22.56 2.31
C MET A 323 1.37 24.06 2.60
N ASP A 324 0.42 24.58 3.38
CA ASP A 324 0.51 25.92 3.93
C ASP A 324 1.75 26.02 4.86
N PRO A 325 2.58 27.08 4.75
CA PRO A 325 3.79 27.23 5.56
C PRO A 325 3.58 27.19 7.08
N ASP A 326 2.40 27.58 7.59
CA ASP A 326 2.11 27.50 9.02
C ASP A 326 1.64 26.11 9.44
N ASN A 327 1.05 25.34 8.53
CA ASN A 327 0.58 23.99 8.81
C ASN A 327 1.73 22.96 8.76
N ILE A 328 2.67 23.13 7.82
CA ILE A 328 3.83 22.23 7.65
C ILE A 328 4.80 22.27 8.85
N LYS A 329 4.73 23.32 9.67
CA LYS A 329 5.46 23.43 10.95
C LYS A 329 5.03 22.36 11.95
N ALA A 330 3.81 21.83 11.85
CA ALA A 330 3.28 20.79 12.73
C ALA A 330 3.27 19.40 12.09
N ILE A 331 3.16 19.31 10.76
CA ILE A 331 2.97 18.05 10.05
C ILE A 331 3.90 17.95 8.84
N LYS A 332 4.67 16.86 8.74
CA LYS A 332 5.37 16.44 7.52
C LYS A 332 4.44 15.65 6.60
N ILE A 333 4.51 15.86 5.29
CA ILE A 333 3.54 15.28 4.35
C ILE A 333 4.17 14.21 3.46
N GLY A 334 3.59 13.01 3.48
CA GLY A 334 3.79 11.98 2.47
C GLY A 334 2.71 12.05 1.40
N VAL A 335 3.07 12.37 0.17
CA VAL A 335 2.13 12.38 -0.97
C VAL A 335 2.23 11.02 -1.66
N ALA A 336 1.29 10.13 -1.36
CA ALA A 336 1.29 8.77 -1.88
C ALA A 336 0.38 8.65 -3.11
N SER A 337 0.98 8.70 -4.30
CA SER A 337 0.28 8.61 -5.58
C SER A 337 1.23 8.17 -6.69
N HIS A 338 0.71 7.47 -7.69
CA HIS A 338 1.40 7.24 -8.97
C HIS A 338 0.94 8.21 -10.07
N ASN A 339 -0.09 9.02 -9.79
CA ASN A 339 -0.58 10.01 -10.73
C ASN A 339 0.40 11.19 -10.78
N LEU A 340 1.08 11.33 -11.91
CA LEU A 340 2.11 12.36 -12.11
C LEU A 340 1.56 13.79 -12.01
N PHE A 341 0.27 13.99 -12.31
CA PHE A 341 -0.38 15.29 -12.14
C PHE A 341 -0.58 15.65 -10.66
N ASP A 342 -0.93 14.66 -9.83
CA ASP A 342 -1.05 14.87 -8.38
C ASP A 342 0.31 15.19 -7.75
N LEU A 343 1.36 14.49 -8.18
CA LEU A 343 2.72 14.73 -7.72
C LEU A 343 3.27 16.06 -8.21
N SER A 344 2.98 16.45 -9.46
CA SER A 344 3.46 17.72 -9.99
C SER A 344 2.74 18.90 -9.32
N TYR A 345 1.44 18.75 -9.04
CA TYR A 345 0.67 19.70 -8.22
C TYR A 345 1.31 19.89 -6.84
N ALA A 346 1.60 18.79 -6.14
CA ALA A 346 2.28 18.81 -4.86
C ALA A 346 3.68 19.46 -4.92
N TYR A 347 4.47 19.12 -5.94
CA TYR A 347 5.81 19.65 -6.14
C TYR A 347 5.79 21.17 -6.32
N GLU A 348 4.98 21.68 -7.24
CA GLU A 348 4.97 23.10 -7.59
C GLU A 348 4.40 23.96 -6.46
N ILE A 349 3.45 23.45 -5.66
CA ILE A 349 2.99 24.13 -4.43
C ILE A 349 4.11 24.15 -3.39
N ALA A 350 4.73 23.01 -3.11
CA ALA A 350 5.81 22.94 -2.12
C ALA A 350 7.02 23.79 -2.52
N HIS A 351 7.34 23.84 -3.81
CA HIS A 351 8.38 24.71 -4.36
C HIS A 351 8.00 26.19 -4.21
N THR A 352 6.75 26.57 -4.51
CA THR A 352 6.29 27.96 -4.35
C THR A 352 6.34 28.42 -2.89
N ASN A 353 6.05 27.50 -1.97
CA ASN A 353 6.04 27.77 -0.53
C ASN A 353 7.41 27.55 0.16
N ASN A 354 8.46 27.16 -0.59
CA ASN A 354 9.80 26.84 -0.07
C ASN A 354 9.83 25.72 1.00
N ILE A 355 9.04 24.66 0.80
CA ILE A 355 8.87 23.56 1.76
C ILE A 355 9.11 22.17 1.13
N LEU A 356 9.91 22.10 0.06
CA LEU A 356 10.20 20.83 -0.63
C LEU A 356 10.79 19.77 0.31
N GLU A 357 11.59 20.17 1.31
CA GLU A 357 12.21 19.25 2.27
C GLU A 357 11.20 18.60 3.23
N GLU A 358 10.04 19.23 3.44
CA GLU A 358 8.99 18.74 4.32
C GLU A 358 8.03 17.76 3.63
N ILE A 359 8.17 17.59 2.31
CA ILE A 359 7.35 16.68 1.51
C ILE A 359 8.14 15.45 1.05
N THR A 360 7.50 14.29 1.14
CA THR A 360 8.03 13.03 0.62
C THR A 360 7.05 12.49 -0.41
N PHE A 361 7.54 12.14 -1.60
CA PHE A 361 6.70 11.41 -2.55
C PHE A 361 6.75 9.92 -2.26
N GLU A 362 5.60 9.26 -2.28
CA GLU A 362 5.51 7.83 -1.99
C GLU A 362 4.86 7.08 -3.15
N MET A 363 5.48 5.97 -3.53
CA MET A 363 4.99 5.06 -4.56
C MET A 363 5.10 3.62 -4.09
N LEU A 364 4.37 2.72 -4.72
CA LEU A 364 4.43 1.30 -4.42
C LEU A 364 5.68 0.69 -5.06
N GLU A 365 6.44 -0.07 -4.28
CA GLU A 365 7.51 -0.89 -4.82
C GLU A 365 6.93 -1.98 -5.73
N GLY A 366 7.51 -2.12 -6.93
CA GLY A 366 7.09 -3.09 -7.93
C GLY A 366 6.02 -2.61 -8.90
N VAL A 367 5.46 -1.42 -8.67
CA VAL A 367 4.42 -0.82 -9.50
C VAL A 367 4.99 0.42 -10.17
N ALA A 368 5.13 0.35 -11.50
CA ALA A 368 5.61 1.45 -12.32
C ALA A 368 6.89 2.15 -11.79
N ASN A 369 7.87 1.39 -11.29
CA ASN A 369 9.11 1.94 -10.70
C ASN A 369 9.88 2.93 -11.59
N HIS A 370 9.69 2.88 -12.92
CA HIS A 370 10.24 3.88 -13.86
C HIS A 370 9.72 5.30 -13.58
N ILE A 371 8.45 5.44 -13.16
CA ILE A 371 7.86 6.70 -12.72
C ILE A 371 8.58 7.22 -11.46
N ALA A 372 8.82 6.34 -10.48
CA ALA A 372 9.56 6.71 -9.27
C ALA A 372 10.98 7.19 -9.58
N ARG A 373 11.66 6.56 -10.55
CA ARG A 373 12.99 6.98 -11.02
C ARG A 373 12.95 8.35 -11.68
N ALA A 374 11.95 8.63 -12.52
CA ALA A 374 11.80 9.91 -13.21
C ALA A 374 11.54 11.06 -12.23
N VAL A 375 10.55 10.91 -11.34
CA VAL A 375 10.19 11.92 -10.33
C VAL A 375 11.39 12.25 -9.42
N LYS A 376 12.15 11.23 -9.04
CA LYS A 376 13.29 11.38 -8.14
C LYS A 376 14.42 12.25 -8.67
N LYS A 377 14.59 12.33 -9.99
CA LYS A 377 15.58 13.24 -10.61
C LYS A 377 15.31 14.70 -10.26
N SER A 378 14.04 15.07 -10.04
CA SER A 378 13.63 16.41 -9.63
C SER A 378 13.47 16.55 -8.12
N HIS A 379 13.00 15.50 -7.42
CA HIS A 379 12.80 15.51 -5.98
C HIS A 379 13.42 14.28 -5.32
N PRO A 380 14.61 14.36 -4.70
CA PRO A 380 15.30 13.18 -4.16
C PRO A 380 14.55 12.43 -3.06
N ASN A 381 13.61 13.08 -2.36
CA ASN A 381 12.87 12.50 -1.25
C ASN A 381 11.69 11.63 -1.73
N VAL A 382 12.03 10.48 -2.31
CA VAL A 382 11.07 9.44 -2.74
C VAL A 382 11.17 8.21 -1.84
N LEU A 383 10.02 7.76 -1.33
CA LEU A 383 9.86 6.58 -0.48
C LEU A 383 9.06 5.50 -1.20
N LEU A 384 9.57 4.27 -1.19
CA LEU A 384 8.94 3.11 -1.80
C LEU A 384 8.21 2.30 -0.73
N TYR A 385 6.88 2.30 -0.78
CA TYR A 385 6.05 1.45 0.07
C TYR A 385 6.12 0.01 -0.42
N THR A 386 6.65 -0.86 0.43
CA THR A 386 7.19 -2.16 0.07
C THR A 386 6.43 -3.27 0.80
N PRO A 387 5.49 -3.93 0.12
CA PRO A 387 4.76 -5.06 0.68
C PRO A 387 5.71 -6.25 0.83
N ILE A 388 5.70 -6.89 1.99
CA ILE A 388 6.53 -8.05 2.29
C ILE A 388 5.70 -9.22 2.81
N ALA A 389 6.04 -10.44 2.37
CA ALA A 389 5.45 -11.67 2.88
C ALA A 389 6.48 -12.79 3.01
N ASN A 390 6.56 -13.40 4.19
CA ASN A 390 7.34 -14.60 4.40
C ASN A 390 6.73 -15.78 3.62
N LYS A 391 7.54 -16.79 3.32
CA LYS A 391 7.15 -17.97 2.54
C LYS A 391 5.89 -18.66 3.09
N GLY A 392 5.80 -18.81 4.41
CA GLY A 392 4.64 -19.41 5.07
C GLY A 392 3.35 -18.60 4.96
N ASN A 393 3.45 -17.29 4.72
CA ASN A 393 2.32 -16.35 4.68
C ASN A 393 2.07 -15.82 3.27
N PHE A 394 2.71 -16.38 2.25
CA PHE A 394 2.60 -15.89 0.88
C PHE A 394 1.18 -16.03 0.33
N ILE A 395 0.51 -17.13 0.66
CA ILE A 395 -0.88 -17.39 0.26
C ILE A 395 -1.79 -16.30 0.82
N ASN A 396 -1.55 -15.88 2.06
CA ASN A 396 -2.26 -14.79 2.73
C ASN A 396 -2.04 -13.45 2.04
N ALA A 397 -0.94 -13.30 1.30
CA ALA A 397 -0.61 -12.11 0.54
C ALA A 397 -1.28 -12.07 -0.85
N ILE A 398 -2.00 -13.13 -1.22
CA ILE A 398 -2.72 -13.20 -2.49
C ILE A 398 -3.84 -12.16 -2.56
N GLY A 399 -4.59 -11.94 -1.48
CA GLY A 399 -5.62 -10.90 -1.44
C GLY A 399 -5.07 -9.49 -1.68
N TYR A 400 -3.79 -9.24 -1.34
CA TYR A 400 -3.10 -8.01 -1.72
C TYR A 400 -2.77 -7.97 -3.21
N LEU A 401 -2.30 -9.10 -3.78
CA LEU A 401 -2.06 -9.18 -5.23
C LEU A 401 -3.34 -8.92 -6.03
N VAL A 402 -4.44 -9.57 -5.67
CA VAL A 402 -5.74 -9.39 -6.33
C VAL A 402 -6.15 -7.93 -6.31
N ARG A 403 -6.10 -7.27 -5.15
CA ARG A 403 -6.40 -5.83 -5.04
C ARG A 403 -5.49 -4.96 -5.91
N ARG A 404 -4.18 -5.20 -5.89
CA ARG A 404 -3.23 -4.46 -6.74
C ARG A 404 -3.47 -4.70 -8.23
N PHE A 405 -3.85 -5.91 -8.62
CA PHE A 405 -4.24 -6.21 -9.99
C PHE A 405 -5.53 -5.48 -10.36
N ASP A 406 -6.54 -5.51 -9.49
CA ASP A 406 -7.82 -4.87 -9.75
C ASP A 406 -7.66 -3.37 -9.93
N GLU A 407 -6.97 -2.71 -8.99
CA GLU A 407 -6.63 -1.29 -9.07
C GLU A 407 -5.90 -0.96 -10.37
N ASN A 408 -4.79 -1.65 -10.70
CA ASN A 408 -3.99 -1.39 -11.89
C ASN A 408 -4.68 -1.74 -13.22
N THR A 409 -5.89 -2.33 -13.18
CA THR A 409 -6.68 -2.65 -14.37
C THR A 409 -8.00 -1.90 -14.44
N SER A 410 -8.28 -1.01 -13.49
CA SER A 410 -9.46 -0.14 -13.52
C SER A 410 -9.35 0.88 -14.64
N GLU A 411 -10.45 1.13 -15.37
CA GLU A 411 -10.52 2.11 -16.46
C GLU A 411 -10.20 3.53 -15.99
N GLU A 412 -10.51 3.82 -14.74
CA GLU A 412 -10.21 5.11 -14.13
C GLU A 412 -8.80 5.19 -13.52
N ASN A 413 -7.96 4.15 -13.61
CA ASN A 413 -6.59 4.25 -13.13
C ASN A 413 -5.76 5.20 -14.02
N PHE A 414 -4.80 5.90 -13.42
CA PHE A 414 -3.84 6.73 -14.16
C PHE A 414 -2.75 5.89 -14.84
N LEU A 415 -2.32 4.79 -14.22
CA LEU A 415 -1.33 3.85 -14.74
C LEU A 415 -1.94 2.98 -15.85
#